data_AF-A0A662D8I4-F1
#
_entry.id   AF-A0A662D8I4-F1
#
_cell.length_a   1.000
_cell.length_b   1.000
_cell.length_c   1.000
_cell.angle_alpha   90.00
_cell.angle_beta   90.00
_cell.angle_gamma   90.00
#
_symmetry.space_group_name_H-M   'P 1'
#
loop_
_entity.id
_entity.type
_entity.pdbx_description
1 polymer ?
#
loop_
_entity_poly.entity_id
_entity_poly.type
_entity_poly.pdbx_seq_one_letter_code
_entity_poly.pdbx_strand_id
1 'polypeptide(L)'
;MGPDEKLEKLRKYFEGKENVILAFLFGSSAKGMAGKDSDIDIGVYLKDKKEEDEVWQDVSRITEKEVDLVLLNDAPASLISNIIKTGIPLCVKDKKLFWDIYLTKTLEAEDFSEFVKSWWEIYQRSRSLIPEDKTRLIERVQFLKDEFQEIDNFKNLTLREYREDKVKRRNIERWTENIINATIDIAKIILASEKKEIPKTYEESLLRFGLFIDLREEEAKKLSTFARLRNLLAHEYLNILYERIKNFINEAEPCYQKIFAFLSKYT
;
A
#
# COMPACT_ATOMS: atom_id res chain seq x y z
N MET A 1 29.49 25.17 6.75
CA MET A 1 29.83 23.74 6.88
C MET A 1 29.92 23.11 5.51
N GLY A 2 30.85 22.20 5.29
CA GLY A 2 30.92 21.44 4.03
C GLY A 2 29.75 20.44 3.91
N PRO A 3 29.42 19.95 2.70
CA PRO A 3 28.38 18.93 2.49
C PRO A 3 28.61 17.66 3.32
N ASP A 4 29.86 17.20 3.40
CA ASP A 4 30.24 15.96 4.10
C ASP A 4 30.10 16.07 5.63
N GLU A 5 30.29 17.26 6.19
CA GLU A 5 30.20 17.49 7.64
C GLU A 5 28.74 17.42 8.14
N LYS A 6 27.79 17.91 7.35
CA LYS A 6 26.35 17.82 7.66
C LYS A 6 25.85 16.37 7.55
N LEU A 7 26.32 15.62 6.55
CA LEU A 7 25.95 14.22 6.38
C LEU A 7 26.43 13.36 7.56
N GLU A 8 27.64 13.60 8.05
CA GLU A 8 28.20 12.87 9.19
C GLU A 8 27.43 13.17 10.50
N LYS A 9 26.99 14.42 10.69
CA LYS A 9 26.11 14.78 11.82
C LYS A 9 24.77 14.05 11.76
N LEU A 10 24.16 13.98 10.58
CA LEU A 10 22.90 13.23 10.39
C LEU A 10 23.07 11.75 10.68
N ARG A 11 24.15 11.13 10.18
CA ARG A 11 24.48 9.73 10.48
C ARG A 11 24.57 9.49 11.99
N LYS A 12 25.34 10.32 12.70
CA LYS A 12 25.46 10.22 14.17
C LYS A 12 24.13 10.39 14.90
N TYR A 13 23.30 11.34 14.45
CA TYR A 13 21.97 11.56 15.02
C TYR A 13 21.07 10.33 14.84
N PHE A 14 20.94 9.82 13.62
CA PHE A 14 20.07 8.67 13.33
C PHE A 14 20.58 7.38 13.99
N GLU A 15 21.89 7.18 14.06
CA GLU A 15 22.47 6.02 14.74
C GLU A 15 22.16 6.05 16.26
N GLY A 16 22.18 7.25 16.88
CA GLY A 16 21.88 7.43 18.30
C GLY A 16 20.39 7.35 18.69
N LYS A 17 19.47 7.62 17.77
CA LYS A 17 18.01 7.62 18.03
C LYS A 17 17.43 6.21 17.96
N GLU A 18 17.15 5.56 19.09
CA GLU A 18 16.63 4.18 19.13
C GLU A 18 15.36 3.97 18.29
N ASN A 19 14.48 4.97 18.25
CA ASN A 19 13.23 4.90 17.51
C ASN A 19 13.41 4.86 15.97
N VAL A 20 14.54 5.35 15.46
CA VAL A 20 14.86 5.32 14.02
C VAL A 20 15.56 4.01 13.70
N ILE A 21 14.93 3.17 12.87
CA ILE A 21 15.47 1.87 12.46
C ILE A 21 16.22 1.98 11.14
N LEU A 22 15.64 2.70 10.18
CA LEU A 22 16.21 2.96 8.87
C LEU A 22 16.13 4.45 8.56
N ALA A 23 17.17 5.02 7.97
CA ALA A 23 17.16 6.39 7.46
C ALA A 23 17.96 6.49 6.16
N PHE A 24 17.42 7.20 5.17
CA PHE A 24 18.02 7.40 3.86
C PHE A 24 17.90 8.85 3.44
N LEU A 25 18.98 9.43 2.92
CA LEU A 25 18.91 10.65 2.14
C LEU A 25 18.55 10.27 0.71
N PHE A 26 17.54 10.90 0.12
CA PHE A 26 17.12 10.62 -1.26
C PHE A 26 16.93 11.91 -2.07
N GLY A 27 16.33 11.79 -3.25
CA GLY A 27 15.97 12.95 -4.08
C GLY A 27 17.16 13.67 -4.71
N SER A 28 17.00 14.98 -4.93
CA SER A 28 18.01 15.84 -5.57
C SER A 28 19.29 15.93 -4.73
N SER A 29 19.13 15.86 -3.41
CA SER A 29 20.21 15.87 -2.42
C SER A 29 21.11 14.64 -2.51
N ALA A 30 20.55 13.45 -2.78
CA ALA A 30 21.35 12.23 -2.96
C ALA A 30 22.13 12.19 -4.30
N LYS A 31 21.69 12.94 -5.32
CA LYS A 31 22.31 12.94 -6.66
C LYS A 31 23.48 13.93 -6.80
N GLY A 32 23.87 14.63 -5.73
CA GLY A 32 24.93 15.65 -5.78
C GLY A 32 24.56 16.90 -6.59
N MET A 33 23.28 17.06 -6.94
CA MET A 33 22.75 18.19 -7.73
C MET A 33 22.15 19.29 -6.85
N ALA A 34 22.28 19.20 -5.53
CA ALA A 34 21.73 20.17 -4.59
C ALA A 34 22.42 21.53 -4.74
N GLY A 35 21.67 22.50 -5.27
CA GLY A 35 22.00 23.93 -5.10
C GLY A 35 21.97 24.33 -3.63
N LYS A 36 22.50 25.53 -3.32
CA LYS A 36 22.55 26.05 -1.93
C LYS A 36 21.19 26.07 -1.24
N ASP A 37 20.10 26.25 -2.00
CA ASP A 37 18.73 26.37 -1.50
C ASP A 37 17.87 25.09 -1.69
N SER A 38 18.47 23.96 -2.07
CA SER A 38 17.71 22.72 -2.25
C SER A 38 17.27 22.15 -0.90
N ASP A 39 16.00 21.74 -0.85
CA ASP A 39 15.38 20.94 0.20
C ASP A 39 16.14 19.61 0.39
N ILE A 40 16.07 19.08 1.60
CA ILE A 40 16.67 17.80 1.96
C ILE A 40 15.57 16.78 2.13
N ASP A 41 15.53 15.79 1.23
CA ASP A 41 14.58 14.69 1.26
C ASP A 41 15.14 13.53 2.11
N ILE A 42 14.51 13.22 3.23
CA ILE A 42 14.94 12.13 4.13
C ILE A 42 13.81 11.13 4.35
N GLY A 43 14.09 9.87 4.04
CA GLY A 43 13.17 8.75 4.28
C GLY A 43 13.52 8.06 5.58
N VAL A 44 12.58 7.94 6.52
CA VAL A 44 12.78 7.26 7.81
C VAL A 44 11.79 6.14 8.02
N TYR A 45 12.27 5.04 8.62
CA TYR A 45 11.41 4.01 9.18
C TYR A 45 11.49 4.08 10.71
N LEU A 46 10.35 4.34 11.35
CA LEU A 46 10.26 4.51 12.81
C LEU A 46 9.62 3.27 13.46
N LYS A 47 10.06 2.96 14.69
CA LYS A 47 9.43 1.92 15.53
C LYS A 47 8.10 2.42 16.10
N ASP A 48 8.06 3.65 16.58
CA ASP A 48 6.87 4.42 16.95
C ASP A 48 6.76 5.66 16.07
N LYS A 49 5.67 5.73 15.30
CA LYS A 49 5.39 6.83 14.37
C LYS A 49 5.12 8.15 15.10
N LYS A 50 4.77 8.12 16.39
CA LYS A 50 4.44 9.34 17.16
C LYS A 50 5.60 10.30 17.34
N GLU A 51 6.84 9.85 17.19
CA GLU A 51 8.02 10.72 17.28
C GLU A 51 8.44 11.33 15.92
N GLU A 52 7.62 11.20 14.87
CA GLU A 52 7.90 11.78 13.56
C GLU A 52 8.22 13.28 13.63
N ASP A 53 7.39 14.05 14.35
CA ASP A 53 7.57 15.49 14.53
C ASP A 53 8.91 15.84 15.20
N GLU A 54 9.31 15.06 16.20
CA GLU A 54 10.58 15.26 16.91
C GLU A 54 11.76 15.00 15.98
N VAL A 55 11.69 13.92 15.19
CA VAL A 55 12.71 13.59 14.20
C VAL A 55 12.81 14.69 13.15
N TRP A 56 11.67 15.18 12.64
CA TRP A 56 11.64 16.27 11.67
C TRP A 56 12.30 17.55 12.20
N GLN A 57 11.96 17.95 13.44
CA GLN A 57 12.54 19.15 14.08
C GLN A 57 14.05 19.04 14.26
N ASP A 58 14.53 17.89 14.75
CA ASP A 58 15.95 17.67 14.98
C ASP A 58 16.75 17.68 13.67
N VAL A 59 16.24 17.03 12.64
CA VAL A 59 16.87 16.99 11.32
C VAL A 59 16.90 18.38 10.68
N SER A 60 15.81 19.14 10.79
CA SER A 60 15.74 20.53 10.31
C SER A 60 16.77 21.42 11.01
N ARG A 61 16.93 21.24 12.34
CA ARG A 61 17.95 21.95 13.13
C ARG A 61 19.38 21.57 12.76
N ILE A 62 19.64 20.28 12.50
CA ILE A 62 20.98 19.79 12.12
C ILE A 62 21.38 20.29 10.73
N THR A 63 20.42 20.32 9.81
CA THR A 63 20.67 20.64 8.40
C THR A 63 20.61 22.14 8.11
N GLU A 64 19.93 22.92 8.95
CA GLU A 64 19.65 24.36 8.74
C GLU A 64 18.97 24.61 7.39
N LYS A 65 18.12 23.67 6.96
CA LYS A 65 17.43 23.66 5.67
C LYS A 65 16.00 23.16 5.86
N GLU A 66 15.17 23.42 4.86
CA GLU A 66 13.86 22.79 4.75
C GLU A 66 14.04 21.28 4.48
N VAL A 67 13.27 20.47 5.21
CA VAL A 67 13.37 19.01 5.20
C VAL A 67 12.03 18.43 4.81
N ASP A 68 12.00 17.67 3.73
CA ASP A 68 10.88 16.80 3.39
C ASP A 68 11.15 15.42 4.02
N LEU A 69 10.50 15.17 5.16
CA LEU A 69 10.63 13.90 5.87
C LEU A 69 9.53 12.95 5.38
N VAL A 70 9.95 11.84 4.78
CA VAL A 70 9.04 10.79 4.32
C VAL A 70 9.07 9.61 5.29
N LEU A 71 7.91 9.32 5.87
CA LEU A 71 7.73 8.13 6.70
C LEU A 71 7.57 6.88 5.83
N LEU A 72 8.62 6.06 5.75
CA LEU A 72 8.65 4.80 5.00
C LEU A 72 7.61 3.78 5.50
N ASN A 73 7.09 3.96 6.71
CA ASN A 73 6.05 3.10 7.26
C ASN A 73 4.73 3.16 6.46
N ASP A 74 4.40 4.31 5.87
CA ASP A 74 3.11 4.55 5.20
C ASP A 74 3.25 5.07 3.76
N ALA A 75 4.46 5.42 3.33
CA ALA A 75 4.70 5.93 1.98
C ALA A 75 4.29 4.91 0.89
N PRO A 76 3.90 5.39 -0.31
CA PRO A 76 3.63 4.52 -1.45
C PRO A 76 4.81 3.62 -1.79
N ALA A 77 4.52 2.38 -2.20
CA ALA A 77 5.57 1.40 -2.52
C ALA A 77 6.54 1.88 -3.60
N SER A 78 6.05 2.64 -4.59
CA SER A 78 6.88 3.26 -5.63
C SER A 78 7.91 4.23 -5.06
N LEU A 79 7.53 5.05 -4.08
CA LEU A 79 8.43 5.97 -3.40
C LEU A 79 9.42 5.21 -2.51
N ILE A 80 8.95 4.24 -1.70
CA ILE A 80 9.83 3.42 -0.86
C ILE A 80 10.86 2.67 -1.72
N SER A 81 10.44 2.04 -2.82
CA SER A 81 11.34 1.32 -3.72
C SER A 81 12.39 2.27 -4.32
N ASN A 82 12.02 3.50 -4.68
CA ASN A 82 12.96 4.50 -5.17
C ASN A 82 14.00 4.88 -4.09
N ILE A 83 13.53 5.22 -2.88
CA ILE A 83 14.37 5.61 -1.74
C ILE A 83 15.36 4.50 -1.41
N ILE A 84 14.88 3.26 -1.32
CA ILE A 84 15.72 2.13 -0.93
C ILE A 84 16.73 1.75 -2.02
N LYS A 85 16.36 1.84 -3.31
CA LYS A 85 17.25 1.47 -4.43
C LYS A 85 18.31 2.53 -4.71
N THR A 86 17.97 3.81 -4.53
CA THR A 86 18.79 4.93 -5.03
C THR A 86 19.27 5.89 -3.94
N GLY A 87 18.65 5.85 -2.76
CA GLY A 87 18.99 6.71 -1.64
C GLY A 87 20.32 6.33 -0.99
N ILE A 88 20.96 7.33 -0.38
CA ILE A 88 22.18 7.16 0.40
C ILE A 88 21.78 6.75 1.83
N PRO A 89 22.17 5.57 2.31
CA PRO A 89 21.86 5.16 3.68
C PRO A 89 22.55 6.11 4.67
N LEU A 90 21.76 6.62 5.60
CA LEU A 90 22.22 7.36 6.77
C LEU A 90 22.32 6.45 7.98
N CYS A 91 21.40 5.49 8.11
CA CYS A 91 21.36 4.50 9.19
C CYS A 91 20.57 3.26 8.75
N VAL A 92 21.08 2.06 9.06
CA VAL A 92 20.40 0.77 8.83
C VAL A 92 20.68 -0.14 10.02
N LYS A 93 19.83 -0.07 11.06
CA LYS A 93 20.00 -0.85 12.31
C LYS A 93 19.49 -2.27 12.18
N ASP A 94 18.42 -2.48 11.42
CA ASP A 94 17.85 -3.80 11.17
C ASP A 94 17.99 -4.18 9.69
N LYS A 95 19.01 -5.01 9.42
CA LYS A 95 19.27 -5.51 8.05
C LYS A 95 18.18 -6.45 7.56
N LYS A 96 17.52 -7.21 8.44
CA LYS A 96 16.45 -8.12 8.04
C LYS A 96 15.26 -7.30 7.57
N LEU A 97 14.83 -6.33 8.37
CA LEU A 97 13.77 -5.40 8.00
C LEU A 97 14.10 -4.66 6.70
N PHE A 98 15.33 -4.19 6.54
CA PHE A 98 15.76 -3.54 5.29
C PHE A 98 15.53 -4.43 4.07
N TRP A 99 15.97 -5.69 4.11
CA TRP A 99 15.78 -6.62 2.98
C TRP A 99 14.32 -6.99 2.77
N ASP A 100 13.56 -7.19 3.84
CA ASP A 100 12.13 -7.46 3.76
C ASP A 100 11.39 -6.31 3.06
N ILE A 101 11.67 -5.06 3.43
CA ILE A 101 11.09 -3.88 2.77
C ILE A 101 11.61 -3.75 1.33
N TYR A 102 12.92 -3.93 1.09
CA TYR A 102 13.51 -3.86 -0.24
C TYR A 102 12.78 -4.78 -1.22
N LEU A 103 12.63 -6.05 -0.85
CA LEU A 103 12.04 -7.07 -1.72
C LEU A 103 10.54 -6.82 -1.90
N THR A 104 9.80 -6.64 -0.80
CA THR A 104 8.33 -6.50 -0.85
C THR A 104 7.89 -5.23 -1.55
N LYS A 105 8.51 -4.08 -1.24
CA LYS A 105 8.13 -2.79 -1.83
C LYS A 105 8.59 -2.64 -3.27
N THR A 106 9.66 -3.31 -3.66
CA THR A 106 10.06 -3.38 -5.07
C THR A 106 9.04 -4.15 -5.91
N LEU A 107 8.64 -5.34 -5.47
CA LEU A 107 7.63 -6.14 -6.17
C LEU A 107 6.28 -5.41 -6.21
N GLU A 108 5.87 -4.80 -5.10
CA GLU A 108 4.62 -4.02 -5.04
C GLU A 108 4.67 -2.80 -5.97
N ALA A 109 5.81 -2.10 -6.08
CA ALA A 109 5.98 -0.97 -6.98
C ALA A 109 5.91 -1.37 -8.46
N GLU A 110 6.49 -2.52 -8.82
CA GLU A 110 6.45 -3.05 -10.19
C GLU A 110 5.01 -3.42 -10.58
N ASP A 111 4.32 -4.16 -9.71
CA ASP A 111 2.92 -4.51 -9.92
C ASP A 111 2.01 -3.26 -9.99
N PHE A 112 2.22 -2.27 -9.12
CA PHE A 112 1.47 -1.01 -9.17
C PHE A 112 1.76 -0.19 -10.43
N SER A 113 2.98 -0.28 -10.99
CA SER A 113 3.31 0.35 -12.28
C SER A 113 2.45 -0.22 -13.40
N GLU A 114 2.26 -1.54 -13.45
CA GLU A 114 1.36 -2.19 -14.42
C GLU A 114 -0.11 -1.81 -14.18
N PHE A 115 -0.53 -1.70 -12.92
CA PHE A 115 -1.85 -1.16 -12.57
C PHE A 115 -2.06 0.26 -13.13
N VAL A 116 -1.09 1.16 -12.96
CA VAL A 116 -1.14 2.54 -13.44
C VAL A 116 -1.16 2.61 -14.96
N LYS A 117 -0.36 1.79 -15.66
CA LYS A 117 -0.39 1.70 -17.13
C LYS A 117 -1.78 1.29 -17.62
N SER A 118 -2.33 0.22 -17.05
CA SER A 118 -3.67 -0.26 -17.38
C SER A 118 -4.75 0.78 -17.07
N TRP A 119 -4.64 1.49 -15.93
CA TRP A 119 -5.53 2.61 -15.60
C TRP A 119 -5.46 3.71 -16.66
N TRP A 120 -4.26 4.11 -17.06
CA TRP A 120 -4.06 5.18 -18.03
C TRP A 120 -4.59 4.82 -19.42
N GLU A 121 -4.42 3.59 -19.86
CA GLU A 121 -4.99 3.11 -21.13
C GLU A 121 -6.52 3.22 -21.15
N ILE A 122 -7.19 2.75 -20.08
CA ILE A 122 -8.64 2.88 -19.91
C ILE A 122 -9.02 4.36 -19.87
N TYR A 123 -8.29 5.15 -19.06
CA TYR A 123 -8.51 6.58 -18.95
C TYR A 123 -8.40 7.28 -20.31
N GLN A 124 -7.42 6.96 -21.17
CA GLN A 124 -7.26 7.64 -22.45
C GLN A 124 -8.35 7.27 -23.45
N ARG A 125 -8.69 5.97 -23.57
CA ARG A 125 -9.63 5.49 -24.61
C ARG A 125 -11.09 5.73 -24.26
N SER A 126 -11.43 5.74 -22.96
CA SER A 126 -12.80 5.88 -22.53
C SER A 126 -13.24 7.34 -22.66
N ARG A 127 -14.36 7.62 -23.34
CA ARG A 127 -15.17 8.82 -23.04
C ARG A 127 -16.15 8.54 -21.89
N SER A 128 -16.57 7.27 -21.81
CA SER A 128 -17.31 6.56 -20.76
C SER A 128 -16.94 5.06 -20.91
N LEU A 129 -17.50 4.16 -20.10
CA LEU A 129 -17.21 2.72 -20.11
C LEU A 129 -17.48 2.11 -21.51
N ILE A 130 -16.41 1.79 -22.24
CA ILE A 130 -16.49 1.21 -23.61
C ILE A 130 -16.86 -0.29 -23.55
N PRO A 131 -17.39 -0.88 -24.63
CA PRO A 131 -17.86 -2.28 -24.63
C PRO A 131 -16.82 -3.30 -24.17
N GLU A 132 -15.56 -3.17 -24.58
CA GLU A 132 -14.48 -4.09 -24.21
C GLU A 132 -14.19 -4.06 -22.70
N ASP A 133 -14.18 -2.86 -22.12
CA ASP A 133 -14.00 -2.68 -20.67
C ASP A 133 -15.24 -3.11 -19.89
N LYS A 134 -16.44 -2.96 -20.47
CA LYS A 134 -17.69 -3.46 -19.89
C LYS A 134 -17.69 -4.99 -19.82
N THR A 135 -17.23 -5.69 -20.86
CA THR A 135 -17.11 -7.16 -20.84
C THR A 135 -16.15 -7.61 -19.74
N ARG A 136 -14.95 -7.01 -19.66
CA ARG A 136 -13.98 -7.30 -18.59
C ARG A 136 -14.55 -7.02 -17.20
N LEU A 137 -15.33 -5.95 -17.05
CA LEU A 137 -16.02 -5.62 -15.81
C LEU A 137 -17.02 -6.72 -15.45
N ILE A 138 -17.89 -7.13 -16.37
CA ILE A 138 -18.91 -8.16 -16.12
C ILE A 138 -18.27 -9.49 -15.70
N GLU A 139 -17.21 -9.92 -16.39
CA GLU A 139 -16.47 -11.15 -16.02
C GLU A 139 -15.92 -11.09 -14.59
N ARG A 140 -15.35 -9.95 -14.19
CA ARG A 140 -14.83 -9.74 -12.83
C ARG A 140 -15.93 -9.66 -11.79
N VAL A 141 -17.07 -9.03 -12.12
CA VAL A 141 -18.24 -8.95 -11.23
C VAL A 141 -18.85 -10.33 -11.01
N GLN A 142 -18.96 -11.14 -12.06
CA GLN A 142 -19.45 -12.51 -11.95
C GLN A 142 -18.53 -13.33 -11.06
N PHE A 143 -17.22 -13.35 -11.36
CA PHE A 143 -16.23 -14.04 -10.53
C PHE A 143 -16.29 -13.60 -9.06
N LEU A 144 -16.32 -12.29 -8.80
CA LEU A 144 -16.39 -11.77 -7.45
C LEU A 144 -17.67 -12.21 -6.72
N LYS A 145 -18.82 -12.21 -7.39
CA LYS A 145 -20.09 -12.67 -6.81
C LYS A 145 -20.05 -14.16 -6.48
N ASP A 146 -19.53 -14.98 -7.38
CA ASP A 146 -19.45 -16.43 -7.22
C ASP A 146 -18.53 -16.79 -6.04
N GLU A 147 -17.33 -16.23 -6.00
CA GLU A 147 -16.37 -16.46 -4.90
C GLU A 147 -16.88 -15.95 -3.55
N PHE A 148 -17.59 -14.81 -3.52
CA PHE A 148 -18.06 -14.22 -2.26
C PHE A 148 -19.19 -15.02 -1.62
N GLN A 149 -19.89 -15.89 -2.35
CA GLN A 149 -20.88 -16.82 -1.78
C GLN A 149 -20.25 -17.79 -0.78
N GLU A 150 -18.94 -18.06 -0.90
CA GLU A 150 -18.24 -18.98 0.00
C GLU A 150 -17.84 -18.36 1.35
N ILE A 151 -18.06 -17.05 1.57
CA ILE A 151 -17.61 -16.35 2.79
C ILE A 151 -18.13 -17.02 4.08
N ASP A 152 -19.36 -17.53 4.06
CA ASP A 152 -19.99 -18.19 5.20
C ASP A 152 -19.28 -19.49 5.59
N ASN A 153 -18.67 -20.19 4.63
CA ASN A 153 -17.87 -21.40 4.88
C ASN A 153 -16.65 -21.10 5.76
N PHE A 154 -16.19 -19.84 5.77
CA PHE A 154 -15.00 -19.42 6.49
C PHE A 154 -15.30 -18.70 7.82
N LYS A 155 -16.56 -18.36 8.13
CA LYS A 155 -16.95 -17.65 9.36
C LYS A 155 -16.56 -18.39 10.64
N ASN A 156 -16.52 -19.71 10.62
CA ASN A 156 -16.17 -20.53 11.78
C ASN A 156 -14.69 -20.91 11.86
N LEU A 157 -13.83 -20.38 10.98
CA LEU A 157 -12.39 -20.67 10.99
C LEU A 157 -11.77 -20.38 12.37
N THR A 158 -11.09 -21.38 12.92
CA THR A 158 -10.31 -21.24 14.15
C THR A 158 -8.81 -21.08 13.86
N LEU A 159 -8.08 -20.44 14.77
CA LEU A 159 -6.61 -20.31 14.67
C LEU A 159 -5.92 -21.68 14.61
N ARG A 160 -6.47 -22.66 15.32
CA ARG A 160 -5.97 -24.04 15.32
C ARG A 160 -6.06 -24.67 13.93
N GLU A 161 -7.24 -24.62 13.31
CA GLU A 161 -7.42 -25.14 11.95
C GLU A 161 -6.54 -24.40 10.95
N TYR A 162 -6.44 -23.08 11.04
CA TYR A 162 -5.59 -22.30 10.15
C TYR A 162 -4.10 -22.67 10.26
N ARG A 163 -3.63 -23.04 11.46
CA ARG A 163 -2.24 -23.48 11.68
C ARG A 163 -1.99 -24.93 11.26
N GLU A 164 -2.90 -25.83 11.61
CA GLU A 164 -2.72 -27.28 11.47
C GLU A 164 -3.12 -27.79 10.07
N ASP A 165 -4.13 -27.20 9.43
CA ASP A 165 -4.63 -27.60 8.12
C ASP A 165 -4.08 -26.71 7.00
N LYS A 166 -3.00 -27.19 6.36
CA LYS A 166 -2.35 -26.48 5.24
C LYS A 166 -3.25 -26.31 4.02
N VAL A 167 -4.22 -27.20 3.80
CA VAL A 167 -5.11 -27.14 2.63
C VAL A 167 -6.14 -26.05 2.85
N LYS A 168 -6.83 -26.05 4.00
CA LYS A 168 -7.75 -24.98 4.39
C LYS A 168 -7.05 -23.63 4.40
N ARG A 169 -5.83 -23.56 4.96
CA ARG A 169 -5.04 -22.33 5.00
C ARG A 169 -4.76 -21.78 3.59
N ARG A 170 -4.24 -22.62 2.69
CA ARG A 170 -3.94 -22.17 1.31
C ARG A 170 -5.21 -21.74 0.57
N ASN A 171 -6.32 -22.45 0.79
CA ASN A 171 -7.60 -22.10 0.20
C ASN A 171 -8.07 -20.72 0.67
N ILE A 172 -8.15 -20.49 2.00
CA ILE A 172 -8.66 -19.22 2.53
C ILE A 172 -7.75 -18.03 2.20
N GLU A 173 -6.42 -18.24 2.19
CA GLU A 173 -5.46 -17.24 1.77
C GLU A 173 -5.69 -16.85 0.30
N ARG A 174 -5.83 -17.85 -0.58
CA ARG A 174 -6.04 -17.64 -2.01
C ARG A 174 -7.41 -17.02 -2.31
N TRP A 175 -8.45 -17.47 -1.63
CA TRP A 175 -9.79 -16.91 -1.72
C TRP A 175 -9.77 -15.43 -1.32
N THR A 176 -9.17 -15.10 -0.18
CA THR A 176 -9.05 -13.70 0.28
C THR A 176 -8.29 -12.84 -0.75
N GLU A 177 -7.17 -13.34 -1.27
CA GLU A 177 -6.39 -12.68 -2.32
C GLU A 177 -7.23 -12.42 -3.58
N ASN A 178 -7.94 -13.44 -4.05
CA ASN A 178 -8.78 -13.38 -5.25
C ASN A 178 -9.89 -12.33 -5.11
N ILE A 179 -10.58 -12.31 -3.98
CA ILE A 179 -11.65 -11.32 -3.70
C ILE A 179 -11.09 -9.90 -3.73
N ILE A 180 -9.96 -9.65 -3.05
CA ILE A 180 -9.34 -8.32 -3.00
C ILE A 180 -8.85 -7.90 -4.38
N ASN A 181 -8.17 -8.79 -5.10
CA ASN A 181 -7.67 -8.51 -6.46
C ASN A 181 -8.82 -8.17 -7.40
N ALA A 182 -9.89 -8.97 -7.42
CA ALA A 182 -11.08 -8.69 -8.23
C ALA A 182 -11.73 -7.34 -7.86
N THR A 183 -11.78 -7.00 -6.58
CA THR A 183 -12.34 -5.72 -6.11
C THR A 183 -11.49 -4.52 -6.56
N ILE A 184 -10.17 -4.61 -6.45
CA ILE A 184 -9.21 -3.61 -6.96
C ILE A 184 -9.36 -3.44 -8.47
N ASP A 185 -9.53 -4.55 -9.17
CA ASP A 185 -9.65 -4.59 -10.62
C ASP A 185 -10.96 -3.98 -11.12
N ILE A 186 -12.06 -4.21 -10.41
CA ILE A 186 -13.35 -3.55 -10.64
C ILE A 186 -13.23 -2.04 -10.38
N ALA A 187 -12.63 -1.67 -9.25
CA ALA A 187 -12.37 -0.27 -8.89
C ALA A 187 -11.57 0.45 -9.98
N LYS A 188 -10.50 -0.18 -10.50
CA LYS A 188 -9.70 0.34 -11.61
C LYS A 188 -10.54 0.64 -12.85
N ILE A 189 -11.30 -0.35 -13.33
CA ILE A 189 -12.07 -0.19 -14.57
C ILE A 189 -13.09 0.94 -14.42
N ILE A 190 -13.81 0.96 -13.31
CA ILE A 190 -14.89 1.94 -13.08
C ILE A 190 -14.31 3.34 -12.92
N LEU A 191 -13.36 3.54 -11.99
CA LEU A 191 -12.81 4.86 -11.71
C LEU A 191 -12.04 5.44 -12.90
N ALA A 192 -11.27 4.61 -13.62
CA ALA A 192 -10.56 5.06 -14.81
C ALA A 192 -11.53 5.46 -15.94
N SER A 193 -12.61 4.69 -16.14
CA SER A 193 -13.64 5.00 -17.15
C SER A 193 -14.40 6.29 -16.81
N GLU A 194 -14.56 6.59 -15.53
CA GLU A 194 -15.18 7.80 -14.99
C GLU A 194 -14.20 8.98 -14.84
N LYS A 195 -13.02 8.87 -15.48
CA LYS A 195 -11.98 9.92 -15.53
C LYS A 195 -11.50 10.38 -14.16
N LYS A 196 -11.54 9.50 -13.16
CA LYS A 196 -10.97 9.80 -11.86
C LYS A 196 -9.46 9.80 -11.93
N GLU A 197 -8.86 10.64 -11.07
CA GLU A 197 -7.41 10.72 -10.93
C GLU A 197 -6.81 9.38 -10.53
N ILE A 198 -5.61 9.11 -11.03
CA ILE A 198 -4.86 7.89 -10.73
C ILE A 198 -4.49 7.89 -9.23
N PRO A 199 -4.80 6.82 -8.49
CA PRO A 199 -4.41 6.70 -7.08
C PRO A 199 -2.89 6.45 -6.95
N LYS A 200 -2.35 6.65 -5.74
CA LYS A 200 -0.94 6.38 -5.41
C LYS A 200 -0.71 4.98 -4.84
N THR A 201 -1.75 4.34 -4.32
CA THR A 201 -1.70 2.98 -3.73
C THR A 201 -2.99 2.21 -4.00
N TYR A 202 -2.94 0.89 -3.81
CA TYR A 202 -4.14 0.03 -3.87
C TYR A 202 -5.17 0.35 -2.79
N GLU A 203 -4.69 0.76 -1.60
CA GLU A 203 -5.55 1.22 -0.50
C GLU A 203 -6.33 2.46 -0.95
N GLU A 204 -5.64 3.43 -1.55
CA GLU A 204 -6.26 4.63 -2.07
C GLU A 204 -7.25 4.33 -3.21
N SER A 205 -6.93 3.37 -4.09
CA SER A 205 -7.85 2.90 -5.14
C SER A 205 -9.19 2.45 -4.53
N LEU A 206 -9.14 1.63 -3.47
CA LEU A 206 -10.34 1.11 -2.81
C LEU A 206 -11.06 2.17 -1.96
N LEU A 207 -10.33 3.10 -1.34
CA LEU A 207 -10.92 4.23 -0.61
C LEU A 207 -11.73 5.10 -1.58
N ARG A 208 -11.11 5.52 -2.69
CA ARG A 208 -11.75 6.33 -3.73
C ARG A 208 -12.95 5.60 -4.35
N PHE A 209 -12.83 4.29 -4.55
CA PHE A 209 -13.94 3.48 -5.05
C PHE A 209 -15.11 3.42 -4.07
N GLY A 210 -14.84 3.16 -2.78
CA GLY A 210 -15.86 3.15 -1.74
C GLY A 210 -16.62 4.47 -1.67
N LEU A 211 -15.90 5.59 -1.67
CA LEU A 211 -16.52 6.92 -1.70
C LEU A 211 -17.31 7.17 -3.00
N PHE A 212 -16.82 6.70 -4.14
CA PHE A 212 -17.47 6.85 -5.44
C PHE A 212 -18.83 6.11 -5.53
N ILE A 213 -19.00 5.01 -4.79
CA ILE A 213 -20.25 4.25 -4.74
C ILE A 213 -21.13 4.63 -3.55
N ASP A 214 -20.88 5.79 -2.94
CA ASP A 214 -21.61 6.33 -1.79
C ASP A 214 -21.54 5.47 -0.51
N LEU A 215 -20.43 4.75 -0.29
CA LEU A 215 -20.15 4.20 1.04
C LEU A 215 -19.91 5.34 2.04
N ARG A 216 -20.31 5.12 3.30
CA ARG A 216 -19.92 6.04 4.38
C ARG A 216 -18.40 6.07 4.50
N GLU A 217 -17.84 7.19 4.94
CA GLU A 217 -16.39 7.36 5.04
C GLU A 217 -15.71 6.24 5.88
N GLU A 218 -16.35 5.82 6.97
CA GLU A 218 -15.88 4.70 7.80
C GLU A 218 -15.86 3.37 7.04
N GLU A 219 -16.87 3.11 6.20
CA GLU A 219 -16.97 1.90 5.38
C GLU A 219 -15.93 1.92 4.25
N ALA A 220 -15.72 3.07 3.61
CA ALA A 220 -14.72 3.24 2.57
C ALA A 220 -13.28 3.08 3.13
N LYS A 221 -13.00 3.66 4.30
CA LYS A 221 -11.73 3.46 5.02
C LYS A 221 -11.52 1.99 5.34
N LYS A 222 -12.55 1.32 5.83
CA LYS A 222 -12.50 -0.11 6.15
C LYS A 222 -12.22 -0.96 4.91
N LEU A 223 -12.95 -0.73 3.80
CA LEU A 223 -12.67 -1.37 2.51
C LEU A 223 -11.22 -1.15 2.06
N SER A 224 -10.68 0.07 2.21
CA SER A 224 -9.29 0.34 1.82
C SER A 224 -8.25 -0.47 2.60
N THR A 225 -8.51 -0.79 3.88
CA THR A 225 -7.58 -1.58 4.68
C THR A 225 -7.44 -3.01 4.17
N PHE A 226 -8.43 -3.53 3.46
CA PHE A 226 -8.39 -4.89 2.90
C PHE A 226 -7.35 -5.01 1.78
N ALA A 227 -7.03 -3.93 1.05
CA ALA A 227 -5.96 -3.96 0.05
C ALA A 227 -4.60 -4.40 0.65
N ARG A 228 -4.37 -4.15 1.95
CA ARG A 228 -3.14 -4.54 2.65
C ARG A 228 -2.92 -6.05 2.67
N LEU A 229 -4.00 -6.84 2.76
CA LEU A 229 -3.93 -8.29 2.83
C LEU A 229 -3.24 -8.91 1.62
N ARG A 230 -3.34 -8.26 0.45
CA ARG A 230 -2.69 -8.69 -0.79
C ARG A 230 -1.17 -8.82 -0.66
N ASN A 231 -0.53 -7.93 0.10
CA ASN A 231 0.93 -7.88 0.24
C ASN A 231 1.44 -8.69 1.45
N LEU A 232 0.54 -9.21 2.29
CA LEU A 232 0.89 -9.90 3.54
C LEU A 232 0.99 -11.42 3.40
N LEU A 233 0.48 -12.00 2.31
CA LEU A 233 0.54 -13.44 2.05
C LEU A 233 1.96 -13.95 1.78
N ALA A 234 2.93 -13.06 1.57
CA ALA A 234 4.34 -13.40 1.41
C ALA A 234 5.12 -13.48 2.74
N HIS A 235 4.51 -13.13 3.88
CA HIS A 235 5.21 -13.04 5.16
C HIS A 235 4.91 -14.21 6.12
N GLU A 236 5.95 -14.70 6.81
CA GLU A 236 5.94 -15.90 7.67
C GLU A 236 5.14 -15.78 8.99
N TYR A 237 4.38 -14.71 9.21
CA TYR A 237 3.64 -14.48 10.47
C TYR A 237 2.20 -14.97 10.39
N LEU A 238 2.02 -16.30 10.44
CA LEU A 238 0.71 -16.97 10.35
C LEU A 238 -0.36 -16.38 11.29
N ASN A 239 0.01 -15.94 12.50
CA ASN A 239 -0.96 -15.38 13.45
C ASN A 239 -1.47 -14.01 13.01
N ILE A 240 -0.57 -13.14 12.57
CA ILE A 240 -0.94 -11.79 12.11
C ILE A 240 -1.82 -11.92 10.86
N LEU A 241 -1.48 -12.85 9.97
CA LEU A 241 -2.25 -13.09 8.77
C LEU A 241 -3.63 -13.67 9.09
N TYR A 242 -3.71 -14.65 10.00
CA TYR A 242 -4.98 -15.19 10.50
C TYR A 242 -5.90 -14.10 11.04
N GLU A 243 -5.42 -13.24 11.94
CA GLU A 243 -6.25 -12.18 12.54
C GLU A 243 -6.78 -11.22 11.47
N ARG A 244 -5.96 -10.86 10.49
CA ARG A 244 -6.39 -9.98 9.39
C ARG A 244 -7.40 -10.64 8.46
N ILE A 245 -7.22 -11.91 8.11
CA ILE A 245 -8.18 -12.69 7.32
C ILE A 245 -9.49 -12.85 8.09
N LYS A 246 -9.41 -13.13 9.40
CA LYS A 246 -10.60 -13.26 10.26
C LYS A 246 -11.37 -11.95 10.33
N ASN A 247 -10.68 -10.83 10.51
CA ASN A 247 -11.28 -9.51 10.47
C ASN A 247 -11.95 -9.26 9.11
N PHE A 248 -11.26 -9.56 8.00
CA PHE A 248 -11.86 -9.45 6.66
C PHE A 248 -13.18 -10.23 6.54
N ILE A 249 -13.19 -11.52 6.91
CA ILE A 249 -14.39 -12.38 6.82
C ILE A 249 -15.55 -11.83 7.66
N ASN A 250 -15.26 -11.38 8.89
CA ASN A 250 -16.29 -10.89 9.80
C ASN A 250 -16.87 -9.54 9.37
N GLU A 251 -16.11 -8.77 8.59
CA GLU A 251 -16.35 -7.36 8.41
C GLU A 251 -16.61 -6.91 6.96
N ALA A 252 -16.28 -7.75 5.98
CA ALA A 252 -16.41 -7.45 4.56
C ALA A 252 -17.87 -7.40 4.10
N GLU A 253 -18.72 -8.32 4.60
CA GLU A 253 -20.07 -8.55 4.09
C GLU A 253 -20.93 -7.28 3.93
N PRO A 254 -21.04 -6.37 4.91
CA PRO A 254 -21.83 -5.15 4.74
C PRO A 254 -21.34 -4.23 3.61
N CYS A 255 -20.02 -4.16 3.41
CA CYS A 255 -19.43 -3.35 2.33
C CYS A 255 -19.69 -4.00 0.97
N TYR A 256 -19.50 -5.32 0.87
CA TYR A 256 -19.67 -6.06 -0.38
C TYR A 256 -21.12 -6.12 -0.84
N GLN A 257 -22.11 -6.19 0.07
CA GLN A 257 -23.52 -6.08 -0.29
C GLN A 257 -23.83 -4.77 -1.04
N LYS A 258 -23.30 -3.63 -0.56
CA LYS A 258 -23.44 -2.33 -1.22
C LYS A 258 -22.69 -2.27 -2.54
N ILE A 259 -21.47 -2.83 -2.60
CA ILE A 259 -20.71 -2.98 -3.85
C ILE A 259 -21.54 -3.76 -4.88
N PHE A 260 -22.12 -4.91 -4.52
CA PHE A 260 -22.94 -5.71 -5.43
C PHE A 260 -24.21 -5.00 -5.89
N ALA A 261 -24.87 -4.28 -4.98
CA ALA A 261 -26.02 -3.45 -5.34
C ALA A 261 -25.63 -2.39 -6.38
N PHE A 262 -24.52 -1.70 -6.17
CA PHE A 262 -24.00 -0.73 -7.13
C PHE A 262 -23.62 -1.37 -8.47
N LEU A 263 -22.96 -2.54 -8.45
CA LEU A 263 -22.50 -3.23 -9.67
C LEU A 263 -23.63 -3.79 -10.52
N SER A 264 -24.82 -3.99 -9.94
CA SER A 264 -26.01 -4.47 -10.68
C SER A 264 -26.42 -3.57 -11.84
N LYS A 265 -26.01 -2.29 -11.86
CA LYS A 265 -26.28 -1.40 -13.00
C LYS A 265 -25.44 -1.68 -14.25
N TYR A 266 -24.37 -2.47 -14.11
CA TYR A 266 -23.46 -2.83 -15.20
C TYR A 266 -23.71 -4.23 -15.78
N THR A 267 -24.44 -5.07 -15.04
CA THR A 267 -24.79 -6.47 -15.38
C THR A 267 -26.26 -6.57 -15.71
#